data_AF-A0A0A0L9A7-F1
#
_entry.id   AF-A0A0A0L9A7-F1
#
_cell.length_a   1.000
_cell.length_b   1.000
_cell.length_c   1.000
_cell.angle_alpha   90.00
_cell.angle_beta   90.00
_cell.angle_gamma   90.00
#
_symmetry.space_group_name_H-M   'P 1'
#
loop_
_entity.id
_entity.type
_entity.pdbx_description
1 polymer ?
#
loop_
_entity_poly.entity_id
_entity_poly.type
_entity_poly.pdbx_seq_one_letter_code
_entity_poly.pdbx_strand_id
1 'polypeptide(L)'
;MEILSLKDSVEKDTFFRKLPILAEQLPRQIVLKKLLPLLASSLEFGSAAAPALTALLKMGSWLSTEEFSAKVLPTIVKLFASNDRAIRTGLLQHIDQFGESLSSQMVDEQVYPHIATGFSDTSAFLRELTLKSMLVLAPKLSQRTISGSLLKHLSKLQVDEEPAIRTNTTILLGNIASYLNDGVSIYVKLPAASLTAISQQSC
;
A
#
# COMPACT_ATOMS: atom_id res chain seq x y z
N MET A 1 -27.44 -5.39 -19.44
CA MET A 1 -26.36 -5.26 -18.44
C MET A 1 -27.01 -5.29 -17.07
N GLU A 2 -27.37 -6.47 -16.57
CA GLU A 2 -28.11 -6.67 -15.33
C GLU A 2 -27.42 -7.73 -14.47
N ILE A 3 -26.20 -7.48 -14.00
CA ILE A 3 -25.60 -8.37 -13.01
C ILE A 3 -24.71 -7.51 -12.11
N LEU A 4 -25.27 -7.12 -10.96
CA LEU A 4 -24.64 -6.76 -9.67
C LEU A 4 -25.50 -5.80 -8.83
N SER A 5 -26.83 -5.81 -8.95
CA SER A 5 -27.71 -5.27 -7.89
C SER A 5 -27.83 -6.29 -6.75
N LEU A 6 -26.71 -6.73 -6.18
CA LEU A 6 -26.75 -7.44 -4.89
C LEU A 6 -27.37 -6.48 -3.88
N LYS A 7 -28.51 -6.87 -3.32
CA LYS A 7 -29.46 -6.00 -2.63
C LYS A 7 -29.07 -5.76 -1.16
N ASP A 8 -28.06 -6.48 -0.65
CA ASP A 8 -27.50 -6.29 0.68
C ASP A 8 -25.95 -6.19 0.66
N SER A 9 -25.42 -5.23 1.42
CA SER A 9 -23.99 -4.98 1.59
C SER A 9 -23.23 -6.20 2.16
N VAL A 10 -23.90 -6.99 2.99
CA VAL A 10 -23.35 -8.20 3.62
C VAL A 10 -23.17 -9.34 2.61
N GLU A 11 -24.14 -9.51 1.70
CA GLU A 11 -24.06 -10.50 0.62
C GLU A 11 -22.94 -10.15 -0.36
N LYS A 12 -22.77 -8.86 -0.67
CA LYS A 12 -21.65 -8.36 -1.49
C LYS A 12 -20.31 -8.68 -0.84
N ASP A 13 -20.13 -8.38 0.45
CA ASP A 13 -18.88 -8.66 1.15
C ASP A 13 -18.56 -10.16 1.15
N THR A 14 -19.56 -10.99 1.47
CA THR A 14 -19.44 -12.46 1.47
C THR A 14 -19.07 -12.98 0.08
N PHE A 15 -19.68 -12.44 -0.97
CA PHE A 15 -19.38 -12.80 -2.35
C PHE A 15 -17.92 -12.46 -2.70
N PHE A 16 -17.47 -11.23 -2.43
CA PHE A 16 -16.09 -10.80 -2.76
C PHE A 16 -15.03 -11.60 -2.00
N ARG A 17 -15.31 -12.04 -0.77
CA ARG A 17 -14.41 -12.94 -0.03
C ARG A 17 -14.29 -14.33 -0.66
N LYS A 18 -15.37 -14.86 -1.23
CA LYS A 18 -15.39 -16.16 -1.92
C LYS A 18 -14.88 -16.08 -3.36
N LEU A 19 -14.86 -14.88 -3.94
CA LEU A 19 -14.53 -14.64 -5.34
C LEU A 19 -13.15 -15.18 -5.77
N PRO A 20 -12.06 -15.06 -4.98
CA PRO A 20 -10.78 -15.66 -5.33
C PRO A 20 -10.85 -17.17 -5.55
N ILE A 21 -11.59 -17.88 -4.69
CA ILE A 21 -11.76 -19.34 -4.77
C ILE A 21 -12.62 -19.71 -5.97
N LEU A 22 -13.72 -18.99 -6.20
CA LEU A 22 -14.59 -19.21 -7.35
C LEU A 22 -13.86 -18.93 -8.67
N ALA A 23 -12.97 -17.94 -8.71
CA ALA A 23 -12.19 -17.61 -9.88
C ALA A 23 -11.26 -18.77 -10.31
N GLU A 24 -10.72 -19.54 -9.37
CA GLU A 24 -9.86 -20.70 -9.67
C GLU A 24 -10.63 -21.86 -10.32
N GLN A 25 -11.95 -21.92 -10.14
CA GLN A 25 -12.81 -22.96 -10.74
C GLN A 25 -13.27 -22.61 -12.16
N LEU A 26 -13.03 -21.37 -12.61
CA LEU A 26 -13.47 -20.88 -13.92
C LEU A 26 -12.33 -20.91 -14.94
N PRO A 27 -12.64 -21.06 -16.24
CA PRO A 27 -11.65 -20.90 -17.29
C PRO A 27 -10.96 -19.52 -17.19
N ARG A 28 -9.62 -19.51 -17.14
CA ARG A 28 -8.82 -18.28 -16.96
C ARG A 28 -9.22 -17.16 -17.92
N GLN A 29 -9.52 -17.51 -19.17
CA GLN A 29 -9.92 -16.53 -20.18
C GLN A 29 -11.23 -15.80 -19.82
N ILE A 30 -12.19 -16.47 -19.17
CA ILE A 30 -13.44 -15.87 -18.71
C ILE A 30 -13.16 -14.90 -17.56
N VAL A 31 -12.34 -15.33 -16.59
CA VAL A 31 -11.97 -14.49 -15.45
C VAL A 31 -11.28 -13.21 -15.93
N LEU A 32 -10.26 -13.33 -16.78
CA LEU A 32 -9.48 -12.19 -17.23
C LEU A 32 -10.24 -11.26 -18.19
N LYS A 33 -11.14 -11.79 -19.05
CA LYS A 33 -11.88 -10.97 -20.03
C LYS A 33 -13.18 -10.39 -19.49
N LYS A 34 -13.80 -11.00 -18.48
CA LYS A 34 -15.11 -10.56 -17.96
C LYS A 34 -15.07 -10.16 -16.49
N LEU A 35 -14.50 -10.99 -15.63
CA LEU A 35 -14.56 -10.78 -14.18
C LEU A 35 -13.60 -9.68 -13.72
N LEU A 36 -12.36 -9.68 -14.23
CA LEU A 36 -11.34 -8.69 -13.87
C LEU A 36 -11.80 -7.24 -14.23
N PRO A 37 -12.27 -6.93 -15.46
CA PRO A 37 -12.73 -5.58 -15.78
C PRO A 37 -13.97 -5.15 -14.97
N LEU A 38 -14.87 -6.08 -14.67
CA LEU A 38 -16.06 -5.83 -13.86
C LEU A 38 -15.67 -5.48 -12.42
N LEU A 39 -14.72 -6.23 -11.86
CA LEU A 39 -14.22 -6.03 -10.50
C LEU A 39 -13.47 -4.70 -10.37
N ALA A 40 -12.61 -4.40 -11.34
CA ALA A 40 -11.91 -3.12 -11.44
C ALA A 40 -12.90 -1.94 -11.46
N SER A 41 -13.91 -2.01 -12.34
CA SER A 41 -14.96 -0.98 -12.41
C SER A 41 -15.73 -0.86 -11.09
N SER A 42 -16.07 -2.00 -10.47
CA SER A 42 -16.84 -1.99 -9.23
C SER A 42 -16.08 -1.32 -8.07
N LEU A 43 -14.77 -1.55 -8.00
CA LEU A 43 -13.86 -0.88 -7.05
C LEU A 43 -13.72 0.62 -7.34
N GLU A 44 -13.55 1.01 -8.60
CA GLU A 44 -13.42 2.42 -8.99
C GLU A 44 -14.67 3.26 -8.67
N PHE A 45 -15.87 2.69 -8.87
CA PHE A 45 -17.13 3.36 -8.59
C PHE A 45 -17.65 3.16 -7.15
N GLY A 46 -16.83 2.58 -6.26
CA GLY A 46 -17.18 2.42 -4.84
C GLY A 46 -18.32 1.43 -4.57
N SER A 47 -18.62 0.55 -5.53
CA SER A 47 -19.67 -0.48 -5.41
C SER A 47 -19.16 -1.82 -4.86
N ALA A 48 -17.85 -1.94 -4.67
CA ALA A 48 -17.18 -3.11 -4.08
C ALA A 48 -16.35 -2.71 -2.85
N ALA A 49 -16.30 -3.62 -1.86
CA ALA A 49 -15.60 -3.42 -0.59
C ALA A 49 -14.15 -3.92 -0.63
N ALA A 50 -13.38 -3.71 0.45
CA ALA A 50 -11.97 -4.10 0.56
C ALA A 50 -11.63 -5.55 0.12
N PRO A 51 -12.44 -6.60 0.39
CA PRO A 51 -12.13 -7.94 -0.09
C PRO A 51 -12.07 -8.08 -1.63
N ALA A 52 -12.75 -7.19 -2.36
CA ALA A 52 -12.68 -7.14 -3.82
C ALA A 52 -11.28 -6.78 -4.32
N LEU A 53 -10.50 -6.00 -3.56
CA LEU A 53 -9.10 -5.70 -3.90
C LEU A 53 -8.25 -6.96 -3.89
N THR A 54 -8.39 -7.81 -2.86
CA THR A 54 -7.65 -9.08 -2.79
C THR A 54 -8.00 -9.98 -3.97
N ALA A 55 -9.28 -10.02 -4.37
CA ALA A 55 -9.71 -10.75 -5.56
C ALA A 55 -9.11 -10.16 -6.85
N LEU A 56 -9.06 -8.83 -6.98
CA LEU A 56 -8.46 -8.14 -8.12
C LEU A 56 -6.97 -8.48 -8.26
N LEU A 57 -6.22 -8.40 -7.16
CA LEU A 57 -4.78 -8.70 -7.14
C LEU A 57 -4.51 -10.17 -7.45
N LYS A 58 -5.29 -11.09 -6.88
CA LYS A 58 -5.19 -12.53 -7.18
C LYS A 58 -5.40 -12.81 -8.67
N MET A 59 -6.43 -12.23 -9.30
CA MET A 59 -6.66 -12.37 -10.74
C MET A 59 -5.56 -11.67 -11.55
N GLY A 60 -5.07 -10.53 -11.08
CA GLY A 60 -3.96 -9.80 -11.66
C GLY A 60 -2.66 -10.61 -11.71
N SER A 61 -2.41 -11.46 -10.72
CA SER A 61 -1.23 -12.35 -10.69
C SER A 61 -1.18 -13.38 -11.82
N TRP A 62 -2.29 -13.56 -12.57
CA TRP A 62 -2.34 -14.47 -13.73
C TRP A 62 -1.99 -13.77 -15.04
N LEU A 63 -1.78 -12.45 -15.01
CA LEU A 63 -1.41 -11.64 -16.16
C LEU A 63 0.11 -11.56 -16.32
N SER A 64 0.55 -11.28 -17.55
CA SER A 64 1.91 -10.78 -17.79
C SER A 64 2.11 -9.41 -17.12
N THR A 65 3.37 -9.00 -16.92
CA THR A 65 3.71 -7.69 -16.34
C THR A 65 3.12 -6.53 -17.16
N GLU A 66 3.14 -6.64 -18.49
CA GLU A 66 2.58 -5.66 -19.41
C GLU A 66 1.06 -5.57 -19.27
N GLU A 67 0.38 -6.72 -19.22
CA GLU A 67 -1.07 -6.75 -19.04
C GLU A 67 -1.51 -6.29 -17.66
N PHE A 68 -0.77 -6.62 -16.61
CA PHE A 68 -1.03 -6.14 -15.26
C PHE A 68 -0.94 -4.61 -15.21
N SER A 69 0.14 -4.06 -15.80
CA SER A 69 0.36 -2.62 -15.88
C SER A 69 -0.74 -1.91 -16.69
N ALA A 70 -1.26 -2.55 -17.74
CA ALA A 70 -2.32 -1.98 -18.57
C ALA A 70 -3.72 -2.11 -17.95
N LYS A 71 -4.03 -3.23 -17.29
CA LYS A 71 -5.41 -3.59 -16.90
C LYS A 71 -5.71 -3.43 -15.41
N VAL A 72 -4.72 -3.52 -14.53
CA VAL A 72 -4.90 -3.55 -13.07
C VAL A 72 -4.32 -2.32 -12.40
N LEU A 73 -3.10 -1.93 -12.79
CA LEU A 73 -2.38 -0.82 -12.18
C LEU A 73 -3.15 0.52 -12.18
N PRO A 74 -3.86 0.92 -13.26
CA PRO A 74 -4.62 2.18 -13.26
C PRO A 74 -5.71 2.21 -12.19
N THR A 75 -6.37 1.08 -11.94
CA THR A 75 -7.39 0.96 -10.89
C THR A 75 -6.75 1.04 -9.51
N ILE A 76 -5.63 0.35 -9.27
CA ILE A 76 -4.88 0.43 -8.00
C ILE A 76 -4.52 1.88 -7.66
N VAL A 77 -4.01 2.62 -8.64
CA VAL A 77 -3.57 4.01 -8.45
C VAL A 77 -4.76 4.91 -8.08
N LYS A 78 -5.90 4.77 -8.77
CA LYS A 78 -7.13 5.48 -8.43
C LYS A 78 -7.63 5.13 -7.02
N LEU A 79 -7.48 3.87 -6.58
CA LEU A 79 -7.95 3.44 -5.26
C LEU A 79 -7.18 4.09 -4.11
N PHE A 80 -5.95 4.56 -4.31
CA PHE A 80 -5.26 5.36 -3.28
C PHE A 80 -6.00 6.66 -2.96
N ALA A 81 -6.71 7.24 -3.93
CA ALA A 81 -7.54 8.42 -3.72
C ALA A 81 -8.85 8.13 -2.96
N SER A 82 -9.16 6.85 -2.67
CA SER A 82 -10.36 6.47 -1.92
C SER A 82 -10.31 6.95 -0.47
N ASN A 83 -11.45 7.45 0.01
CA ASN A 83 -11.65 7.79 1.43
C ASN A 83 -11.93 6.54 2.30
N ASP A 84 -12.09 5.37 1.69
CA ASP A 84 -12.30 4.12 2.42
C ASP A 84 -11.00 3.64 3.08
N ARG A 85 -10.98 3.68 4.42
CA ARG A 85 -9.85 3.24 5.24
C ARG A 85 -9.54 1.76 5.07
N ALA A 86 -10.53 0.91 4.82
CA ALA A 86 -10.34 -0.53 4.60
C ALA A 86 -9.67 -0.79 3.24
N ILE A 87 -10.05 -0.05 2.20
CA ILE A 87 -9.37 -0.09 0.89
C ILE A 87 -7.92 0.33 1.04
N ARG A 88 -7.66 1.45 1.73
CA ARG A 88 -6.30 1.94 2.00
C ARG A 88 -5.46 0.91 2.75
N THR A 89 -6.04 0.29 3.78
CA THR A 89 -5.39 -0.78 4.53
C THR A 89 -5.05 -1.96 3.62
N GLY A 90 -6.00 -2.40 2.79
CA GLY A 90 -5.78 -3.49 1.84
C GLY A 90 -4.68 -3.19 0.82
N LEU A 91 -4.64 -1.96 0.28
CA LEU A 91 -3.59 -1.52 -0.66
C LEU A 91 -2.21 -1.59 -0.02
N LEU A 92 -2.07 -1.04 1.18
CA LEU A 92 -0.78 -1.00 1.89
C LEU A 92 -0.34 -2.41 2.35
N GLN A 93 -1.28 -3.27 2.76
CA GLN A 93 -0.99 -4.68 3.09
C GLN A 93 -0.43 -5.48 1.91
N HIS A 94 -0.79 -5.09 0.69
CA HIS A 94 -0.44 -5.83 -0.53
C HIS A 94 0.54 -5.03 -1.40
N ILE A 95 1.20 -4.02 -0.83
CA ILE A 95 2.09 -3.13 -1.57
C ILE A 95 3.21 -3.90 -2.26
N ASP A 96 3.72 -4.98 -1.66
CA ASP A 96 4.78 -5.81 -2.23
C ASP A 96 4.37 -6.51 -3.55
N GLN A 97 3.06 -6.68 -3.81
CA GLN A 97 2.58 -7.35 -5.02
C GLN A 97 2.59 -6.44 -6.27
N PHE A 98 2.51 -5.12 -6.08
CA PHE A 98 2.36 -4.17 -7.19
C PHE A 98 3.26 -2.93 -7.08
N GLY A 99 3.90 -2.72 -5.94
CA GLY A 99 4.70 -1.54 -5.65
C GLY A 99 5.88 -1.41 -6.61
N GLU A 100 6.48 -2.53 -7.03
CA GLU A 100 7.53 -2.55 -8.05
C GLU A 100 7.04 -2.10 -9.43
N SER A 101 5.78 -2.37 -9.78
CA SER A 101 5.18 -1.96 -11.05
C SER A 101 4.83 -0.47 -11.12
N LEU A 102 4.81 0.25 -9.99
CA LEU A 102 4.57 1.69 -9.97
C LEU A 102 5.80 2.45 -10.48
N SER A 103 5.61 3.37 -11.43
CA SER A 103 6.67 4.28 -11.84
C SER A 103 6.96 5.33 -10.77
N SER A 104 8.16 5.90 -10.75
CA SER A 104 8.51 6.98 -9.81
C SER A 104 7.56 8.17 -9.90
N GLN A 105 7.15 8.55 -11.12
CA GLN A 105 6.17 9.61 -11.32
C GLN A 105 4.82 9.27 -10.68
N MET A 106 4.31 8.05 -10.86
CA MET A 106 3.04 7.63 -10.26
C MET A 106 3.12 7.60 -8.74
N VAL A 107 4.23 7.11 -8.18
CA VAL A 107 4.42 7.10 -6.72
C VAL A 107 4.43 8.51 -6.18
N ASP A 108 5.20 9.42 -6.78
CA ASP A 108 5.40 10.77 -6.26
C ASP A 108 4.15 11.67 -6.41
N GLU A 109 3.48 11.60 -7.57
CA GLU A 109 2.38 12.52 -7.89
C GLU A 109 0.99 11.98 -7.52
N GLN A 110 0.77 10.66 -7.58
CA GLN A 110 -0.56 10.07 -7.46
C GLN A 110 -0.74 9.18 -6.23
N VAL A 111 0.31 8.51 -5.75
CA VAL A 111 0.19 7.58 -4.61
C VAL A 111 0.58 8.25 -3.29
N TYR A 112 1.75 8.90 -3.26
CA TYR A 112 2.33 9.47 -2.05
C TYR A 112 1.41 10.47 -1.33
N PRO A 113 0.75 11.43 -2.01
CA PRO A 113 -0.12 12.39 -1.34
C PRO A 113 -1.23 11.74 -0.53
N HIS A 114 -1.72 10.58 -0.97
CA HIS A 114 -2.79 9.86 -0.29
C HIS A 114 -2.27 9.00 0.86
N ILE A 115 -1.15 8.27 0.68
CA ILE A 115 -0.59 7.43 1.75
C ILE A 115 -0.02 8.27 2.89
N ALA A 116 0.49 9.48 2.63
CA ALA A 116 1.12 10.33 3.65
C ALA A 116 0.17 10.67 4.81
N THR A 117 -1.15 10.71 4.54
CA THR A 117 -2.17 10.88 5.58
C THR A 117 -2.19 9.74 6.60
N GLY A 118 -1.77 8.54 6.21
CA GLY A 118 -1.70 7.35 7.05
C GLY A 118 -0.66 7.43 8.18
N PHE A 119 0.37 8.27 8.05
CA PHE A 119 1.36 8.47 9.11
C PHE A 119 0.79 9.13 10.37
N SER A 120 -0.30 9.89 10.24
CA SER A 120 -0.95 10.60 11.35
C SER A 120 -2.29 9.97 11.74
N ASP A 121 -2.55 8.74 11.29
CA ASP A 121 -3.82 8.07 11.50
C ASP A 121 -4.01 7.62 12.97
N THR A 122 -5.27 7.55 13.41
CA THR A 122 -5.60 7.19 14.80
C THR A 122 -5.31 5.73 15.14
N SER A 123 -5.29 4.84 14.14
CA SER A 123 -4.93 3.44 14.35
C SER A 123 -3.44 3.26 14.22
N ALA A 124 -2.82 2.78 15.30
CA ALA A 124 -1.44 2.29 15.31
C ALA A 124 -1.16 1.33 14.14
N PHE A 125 -2.09 0.43 13.86
CA PHE A 125 -1.95 -0.55 12.77
C PHE A 125 -1.80 0.13 11.40
N LEU A 126 -2.61 1.16 11.11
CA LEU A 126 -2.50 1.86 9.83
C LEU A 126 -1.23 2.72 9.75
N ARG A 127 -0.82 3.35 10.86
CA ARG A 127 0.46 4.07 10.94
C ARG A 127 1.64 3.15 10.64
N GLU A 128 1.70 2.00 11.32
CA GLU A 128 2.75 1.00 11.12
C GLU A 128 2.77 0.47 9.69
N LEU A 129 1.59 0.18 9.13
CA LEU A 129 1.48 -0.33 7.78
C LEU A 129 1.91 0.70 6.72
N THR A 130 1.53 1.96 6.92
CA THR A 130 1.98 3.08 6.08
C THR A 130 3.49 3.20 6.12
N LEU A 131 4.08 3.11 7.31
CA LEU A 131 5.52 3.14 7.53
C LEU A 131 6.25 1.98 6.83
N LYS A 132 5.77 0.75 6.95
CA LYS A 132 6.36 -0.42 6.29
C LYS A 132 6.30 -0.30 4.76
N SER A 133 5.20 0.22 4.23
CA SER A 133 5.01 0.39 2.78
C SER A 133 6.04 1.33 2.15
N MET A 134 6.63 2.24 2.94
CA MET A 134 7.67 3.13 2.47
C MET A 134 8.98 2.42 2.11
N LEU A 135 9.22 1.18 2.57
CA LEU A 135 10.40 0.44 2.14
C LEU A 135 10.41 0.21 0.62
N VAL A 136 9.22 -0.02 0.03
CA VAL A 136 9.04 -0.20 -1.41
C VAL A 136 8.89 1.14 -2.13
N LEU A 137 8.22 2.11 -1.51
CA LEU A 137 7.83 3.35 -2.18
C LEU A 137 8.87 4.48 -2.06
N ALA A 138 9.64 4.55 -0.98
CA ALA A 138 10.59 5.64 -0.76
C ALA A 138 11.68 5.77 -1.83
N PRO A 139 12.26 4.68 -2.38
CA PRO A 139 13.25 4.78 -3.47
C PRO A 139 12.70 5.42 -4.75
N LYS A 140 11.37 5.47 -4.88
CA LYS A 140 10.64 5.99 -6.05
C LYS A 140 10.20 7.45 -5.88
N LEU A 141 10.44 8.06 -4.72
CA LEU A 141 10.08 9.45 -4.44
C LEU A 141 11.17 10.42 -4.90
N SER A 142 10.74 11.63 -5.29
CA SER A 142 11.70 12.71 -5.54
C SER A 142 12.33 13.20 -4.24
N GLN A 143 13.54 13.77 -4.37
CA GLN A 143 14.25 14.43 -3.26
C GLN A 143 13.40 15.50 -2.58
N ARG A 144 12.59 16.22 -3.37
CA ARG A 144 11.65 17.23 -2.90
C ARG A 144 10.62 16.62 -1.95
N THR A 145 10.01 15.49 -2.33
CA THR A 145 9.00 14.83 -1.51
C THR A 145 9.59 14.19 -0.27
N ILE A 146 10.77 13.55 -0.40
CA ILE A 146 11.48 12.96 0.74
C ILE A 146 11.79 14.04 1.79
N SER A 147 12.46 15.12 1.38
CA SER A 147 12.90 16.19 2.30
C SER A 147 11.75 17.08 2.76
N GLY A 148 10.83 17.41 1.86
CA GLY A 148 9.75 18.36 2.11
C GLY A 148 8.58 17.78 2.91
N SER A 149 8.38 16.47 2.85
CA SER A 149 7.22 15.79 3.46
C SER A 149 7.61 14.56 4.26
N LEU A 150 8.22 13.53 3.64
CA LEU A 150 8.42 12.23 4.29
C LEU A 150 9.21 12.34 5.60
N LEU A 151 10.34 13.05 5.60
CA LEU A 151 11.15 13.22 6.81
C LEU A 151 10.40 13.92 7.96
N LYS A 152 9.48 14.83 7.65
CA LYS A 152 8.64 15.48 8.68
C LYS A 152 7.69 14.49 9.33
N HIS A 153 7.13 13.55 8.55
CA HIS A 153 6.30 12.48 9.10
C HIS A 153 7.13 11.50 9.93
N LEU A 154 8.29 11.06 9.42
CA LEU A 154 9.16 10.13 10.15
C LEU A 154 9.68 10.72 11.46
N SER A 155 10.04 12.01 11.49
CA SER A 155 10.44 12.67 12.73
C SER A 155 9.35 12.63 13.81
N LYS A 156 8.07 12.75 13.43
CA LYS A 156 6.95 12.61 14.38
C LYS A 156 6.78 11.17 14.87
N LEU A 157 6.97 10.19 13.99
CA LEU A 157 6.85 8.77 14.34
C LEU A 157 8.00 8.24 15.22
N GLN A 158 9.13 8.93 15.29
CA GLN A 158 10.21 8.57 16.22
C GLN A 158 9.78 8.66 17.70
N VAL A 159 8.75 9.42 18.00
CA VAL A 159 8.16 9.55 19.35
C VAL A 159 6.73 9.01 19.41
N ASP A 160 6.35 8.13 18.47
CA ASP A 160 5.04 7.45 18.48
C ASP A 160 4.83 6.69 19.79
N GLU A 161 3.58 6.58 20.25
CA GLU A 161 3.21 5.84 21.46
C GLU A 161 3.64 4.37 21.37
N GLU A 162 3.56 3.79 20.17
CA GLU A 162 3.88 2.38 19.94
C GLU A 162 5.38 2.13 19.76
N PRO A 163 6.02 1.31 20.62
CA PRO A 163 7.45 0.99 20.51
C PRO A 163 7.87 0.38 19.17
N ALA A 164 7.00 -0.43 18.57
CA ALA A 164 7.24 -1.05 17.27
C ALA A 164 7.34 0.00 16.14
N ILE A 165 6.49 1.03 16.18
CA ILE A 165 6.50 2.12 15.18
C ILE A 165 7.79 2.95 15.32
N ARG A 166 8.21 3.28 16.55
CA ARG A 166 9.47 3.99 16.79
C ARG A 166 10.68 3.24 16.25
N THR A 167 10.71 1.92 16.47
CA THR A 167 11.79 1.04 15.99
C THR A 167 11.81 0.99 14.46
N ASN A 168 10.66 0.72 13.83
CA ASN A 168 10.54 0.68 12.37
C ASN A 168 10.87 2.02 11.72
N THR A 169 10.56 3.13 12.38
CA THR A 169 10.87 4.47 11.88
C THR A 169 12.37 4.71 11.83
N THR A 170 13.08 4.27 12.86
CA THR A 170 14.55 4.36 12.92
C THR A 170 15.19 3.51 11.81
N ILE A 171 14.69 2.30 11.58
CA ILE A 171 15.15 1.42 10.49
C ILE A 171 14.91 2.07 9.13
N LEU A 172 13.70 2.58 8.88
CA LEU A 172 13.37 3.22 7.62
C LEU A 172 14.24 4.45 7.36
N LEU A 173 14.48 5.28 8.38
CA LEU A 173 15.38 6.44 8.27
C LEU A 173 16.79 6.02 7.83
N GLY A 174 17.33 4.96 8.43
CA GLY A 174 18.62 4.38 8.01
C GLY A 174 18.59 3.90 6.56
N ASN A 175 17.52 3.24 6.13
CA ASN A 175 17.38 2.72 4.76
C ASN A 175 17.26 3.83 3.72
N ILE A 176 16.62 4.95 4.06
CA ILE A 176 16.48 6.09 3.13
C ILE A 176 17.65 7.08 3.21
N ALA A 177 18.57 6.92 4.16
CA ALA A 177 19.70 7.82 4.37
C ALA A 177 20.58 7.96 3.12
N SER A 178 20.73 6.87 2.35
CA SER A 178 21.46 6.85 1.08
C SER A 178 20.80 7.66 -0.02
N TYR A 179 19.49 7.91 0.10
CA TYR A 179 18.73 8.76 -0.82
C TYR A 179 18.71 10.22 -0.38
N LEU A 180 19.35 10.62 0.74
CA LEU A 180 19.36 12.00 1.19
C LEU A 180 20.62 12.72 0.71
N ASN A 181 20.49 13.98 0.27
CA ASN A 181 21.64 14.84 0.03
C ASN A 181 22.49 15.00 1.32
N ASP A 182 23.80 15.17 1.17
CA ASP A 182 24.79 15.18 2.28
C ASP A 182 24.42 16.09 3.46
N GLY A 183 23.72 17.21 3.20
CA GLY A 183 23.28 18.16 4.24
C GLY A 183 22.14 17.66 5.16
N VAL A 184 21.42 16.60 4.80
CA VAL A 184 20.34 16.01 5.62
C VAL A 184 20.79 14.70 6.28
N SER A 185 21.80 14.04 5.71
CA SER A 185 22.40 12.81 6.24
C SER A 185 22.95 12.97 7.67
N ILE A 186 23.32 14.20 8.06
CA ILE A 186 23.75 14.57 9.41
C ILE A 186 22.66 14.47 10.49
N TYR A 187 21.37 14.62 10.14
CA TYR A 187 20.26 14.46 11.10
C TYR A 187 19.79 13.01 11.27
N VAL A 188 20.12 12.14 10.31
CA VAL A 188 19.77 10.71 10.33
C VAL A 188 20.81 9.87 11.08
N LYS A 189 21.98 10.43 11.38
CA LYS A 189 22.95 9.84 12.30
C LYS A 189 22.50 10.01 13.76
N LEU A 190 21.45 9.29 14.16
CA LEU A 190 21.18 9.00 15.57
C LEU A 190 21.88 7.68 15.95
N PRO A 191 22.33 7.55 17.22
CA PRO A 191 23.48 6.75 17.58
C PRO A 191 23.26 5.26 17.34
N ALA A 192 24.18 4.64 16.62
CA ALA A 192 24.27 3.19 16.43
C ALA A 192 24.34 2.37 17.76
N ALA A 193 24.43 3.04 18.92
CA ALA A 193 24.44 2.42 20.24
C ALA A 193 23.10 1.79 20.66
N SER A 194 21.98 2.14 20.02
CA SER A 194 20.66 1.59 20.39
C SER A 194 20.32 0.27 19.69
N LEU A 195 21.02 -0.09 18.62
CA LEU A 195 20.75 -1.33 17.85
C LEU A 195 21.30 -2.59 18.53
N THR A 196 22.32 -2.46 19.40
CA THR A 196 22.87 -3.57 20.19
C THR A 196 22.11 -3.85 21.50
N ALA A 197 21.18 -2.98 21.91
CA ALA A 197 20.40 -3.18 23.14
C ALA A 197 19.17 -4.08 22.92
N ILE A 198 18.66 -4.18 21.69
CA ILE A 198 17.44 -4.96 21.38
C ILE A 198 17.74 -6.46 21.24
N SER A 199 18.99 -6.86 20.95
CA SER A 199 19.39 -8.28 20.93
C SER A 199 19.70 -8.88 22.30
N GLN A 200 19.66 -8.08 23.39
CA GLN A 200 19.99 -8.56 24.75
C GLN A 200 18.79 -8.60 25.70
N GLN A 201 17.57 -8.29 25.24
CA GLN A 201 16.32 -8.44 26.03
C GLN A 201 15.46 -9.64 25.59
N SER A 202 16.03 -10.58 24.85
CA SER A 202 15.38 -11.86 24.49
C SER A 202 16.20 -13.09 24.90
N CYS A 203 17.02 -12.97 25.96
CA CYS A 203 17.54 -14.10 26.73
C CYS A 203 17.06 -14.00 28.17
#